data_AF-A0A442JSS9-F1
#
_entry.id   AF-A0A442JSS9-F1
#
_cell.length_a   1.000
_cell.length_b   1.000
_cell.length_c   1.000
_cell.angle_alpha   90.00
_cell.angle_beta   90.00
_cell.angle_gamma   90.00
#
_symmetry.space_group_name_H-M   'P 1'
#
loop_
_entity.id
_entity.type
_entity.pdbx_description
1 polymer ?
#
loop_
_entity_poly.entity_id
_entity_poly.type
_entity_poly.pdbx_seq_one_letter_code
_entity_poly.pdbx_strand_id
1 'polypeptide(L)'
;MIKALKLCGVLLCTAVVPSAANAEVLSFQCSWNQKAPLTITVDTSSMSALRDDGGTPYRVVKVSKWGVWLLVNQPNNVVVATVQMIERSSAFDDPGRPGKWVDVFIAITGSVSPIEGGVCWERGGR
;
A
#
# COMPACT_ATOMS: atom_id res chain seq x y z
N MET A 1 36.35 42.35 40.64
CA MET A 1 35.32 42.74 39.66
C MET A 1 34.64 41.49 39.13
N ILE A 2 33.43 41.20 39.59
CA ILE A 2 32.65 40.01 39.20
C ILE A 2 31.71 40.44 38.07
N LYS A 3 31.90 39.89 36.86
CA LYS A 3 31.00 40.14 35.73
C LYS A 3 29.80 39.20 35.85
N ALA A 4 28.61 39.80 36.03
CA ALA A 4 27.34 39.08 36.01
C ALA A 4 27.01 38.62 34.57
N LEU A 5 26.89 37.30 34.39
CA LEU A 5 26.48 36.68 33.14
C LEU A 5 24.93 36.70 33.09
N LYS A 6 24.38 37.52 32.19
CA LYS A 6 22.94 37.69 32.01
C LYS A 6 22.43 36.59 31.07
N LEU A 7 21.85 35.52 31.63
CA LEU A 7 21.14 34.49 30.86
C LEU A 7 19.77 35.03 30.40
N CYS A 8 19.68 35.44 29.14
CA CYS A 8 18.39 35.56 28.45
C CYS A 8 17.93 34.16 28.05
N GLY A 9 16.97 33.62 28.78
CA GLY A 9 16.29 32.37 28.43
C GLY A 9 15.48 32.54 27.16
N VAL A 10 15.94 31.96 26.06
CA VAL A 10 15.16 31.81 24.83
C VAL A 10 14.15 30.70 25.08
N LEU A 11 12.89 31.07 25.27
CA LEU A 11 11.77 30.15 25.33
C LEU A 11 11.57 29.57 23.92
N LEU A 12 12.11 28.38 23.65
CA LEU A 12 11.81 27.63 22.43
C LEU A 12 10.36 27.13 22.52
N CYS A 13 9.42 27.89 21.94
CA CYS A 13 8.11 27.36 21.59
C CYS A 13 8.30 26.33 20.47
N THR A 14 8.43 25.06 20.82
CA THR A 14 8.29 23.96 19.86
C THR A 14 6.84 23.94 19.40
N ALA A 15 6.56 24.62 18.28
CA ALA A 15 5.30 24.48 17.58
C ALA A 15 5.19 23.01 17.14
N VAL A 16 4.32 22.26 17.83
CA VAL A 16 3.92 20.92 17.41
C VAL A 16 3.05 21.13 16.19
N VAL A 17 3.65 21.12 15.00
CA VAL A 17 2.91 21.14 13.75
C VAL A 17 2.24 19.76 13.64
N PRO A 18 0.90 19.65 13.68
CA PRO A 18 0.26 18.36 13.46
C PRO A 18 0.59 17.93 12.03
N SER A 19 1.23 16.77 11.90
CA SER A 19 1.48 16.16 10.60
C SER A 19 0.12 15.71 10.05
N ALA A 20 -0.45 16.49 9.13
CA ALA A 20 -1.59 16.05 8.36
C ALA A 20 -1.12 14.89 7.47
N ALA A 21 -1.43 13.66 7.86
CA ALA A 21 -1.33 12.52 6.96
C ALA A 21 -2.39 12.73 5.88
N ASN A 22 -1.98 13.22 4.71
CA ASN A 22 -2.88 13.35 3.58
C ASN A 22 -3.35 11.95 3.17
N ALA A 23 -4.64 11.81 2.87
CA ALA A 23 -5.20 10.62 2.28
C ALA A 23 -4.47 10.33 0.96
N GLU A 24 -3.62 9.30 0.96
CA GLU A 24 -2.82 8.93 -0.20
C GLU A 24 -3.62 7.94 -1.04
N VAL A 25 -3.83 8.25 -2.32
CA VAL A 25 -4.36 7.29 -3.27
C VAL A 25 -3.19 6.68 -4.03
N LEU A 26 -2.97 5.38 -3.84
CA LEU A 26 -1.96 4.63 -4.59
C LEU A 26 -2.58 4.10 -5.88
N SER A 27 -1.83 4.13 -6.98
CA SER A 27 -2.25 3.54 -8.25
C SER A 27 -1.21 2.55 -8.74
N PHE A 28 -1.65 1.35 -9.08
CA PHE A 28 -0.80 0.28 -9.60
C PHE A 28 -1.30 -0.15 -10.97
N GLN A 29 -0.43 -0.11 -11.96
CA GLN A 29 -0.68 -0.75 -13.26
C GLN A 29 -0.15 -2.17 -13.17
N CYS A 30 -1.02 -3.16 -13.29
CA CYS A 30 -0.71 -4.57 -13.05
C CYS A 30 -0.98 -5.43 -14.27
N SER A 31 -0.08 -6.36 -14.58
CA SER A 31 -0.23 -7.30 -15.70
C SER A 31 0.03 -8.72 -15.21
N TRP A 32 -0.77 -9.65 -15.72
CA TRP A 32 -0.59 -11.08 -15.50
C TRP A 32 -0.10 -11.75 -16.78
N ASN A 33 1.03 -12.47 -16.74
CA ASN A 33 1.56 -13.20 -17.89
C ASN A 33 1.59 -12.37 -19.19
N GLN A 34 2.04 -11.12 -19.11
CA GLN A 34 2.15 -10.17 -20.25
C GLN A 34 0.83 -9.82 -20.95
N LYS A 35 -0.32 -10.06 -20.30
CA LYS A 35 -1.62 -9.57 -20.78
C LYS A 35 -1.70 -8.05 -20.69
N ALA A 36 -2.69 -7.48 -21.37
CA ALA A 36 -3.05 -6.07 -21.24
C ALA A 36 -3.13 -5.69 -19.75
N PRO A 37 -2.37 -4.65 -19.31
CA PRO A 37 -2.39 -4.27 -17.91
C PRO A 37 -3.76 -3.71 -17.49
N LEU A 38 -4.11 -3.95 -16.24
CA LEU A 38 -5.24 -3.34 -15.54
C LEU A 38 -4.72 -2.37 -14.47
N THR A 39 -5.58 -1.50 -13.97
CA THR A 39 -5.25 -0.55 -12.91
C THR A 39 -5.91 -0.98 -11.61
N ILE A 40 -5.12 -1.08 -10.54
CA ILE A 40 -5.60 -1.22 -9.16
C ILE A 40 -5.38 0.11 -8.45
N THR A 41 -6.46 0.74 -8.01
CA THR A 41 -6.43 1.99 -7.24
C THR A 41 -6.73 1.69 -5.79
N VAL A 42 -5.85 2.11 -4.88
CA VAL A 42 -5.95 1.89 -3.43
C VAL A 42 -6.18 3.21 -2.74
N ASP A 43 -7.33 3.35 -2.09
CA ASP A 43 -7.62 4.50 -1.23
C ASP A 43 -7.27 4.15 0.22
N THR A 44 -6.19 4.75 0.72
CA THR A 44 -5.69 4.51 2.08
C THR A 44 -6.57 5.12 3.17
N SER A 45 -7.45 6.07 2.82
CA SER A 45 -8.37 6.69 3.78
C SER A 45 -9.58 5.80 4.06
N SER A 46 -10.18 5.24 3.00
CA SER A 46 -11.31 4.33 3.12
C SER A 46 -10.90 2.87 3.33
N MET A 47 -9.61 2.56 3.25
CA MET A 47 -9.06 1.20 3.32
C MET A 47 -9.75 0.27 2.30
N SER A 48 -9.95 0.79 1.09
CA SER A 48 -10.58 0.08 -0.03
C SER A 48 -9.72 0.15 -1.29
N ALA A 49 -9.92 -0.79 -2.22
CA ALA A 49 -9.29 -0.73 -3.52
C ALA A 49 -10.20 -1.27 -4.62
N LEU A 50 -9.99 -0.78 -5.84
CA LEU A 50 -10.80 -1.08 -7.03
C LEU A 50 -9.92 -1.43 -8.21
N ARG A 51 -10.45 -2.28 -9.10
CA ARG A 51 -9.88 -2.57 -10.43
C ARG A 51 -10.65 -1.78 -11.48
N ASP A 52 -9.97 -1.29 -12.50
CA ASP A 52 -10.61 -0.61 -13.64
C ASP A 52 -11.35 -1.56 -14.59
N ASP A 53 -11.06 -2.86 -14.54
CA ASP A 53 -11.73 -3.89 -15.33
C ASP A 53 -13.12 -4.31 -14.81
N GLY A 54 -13.60 -3.68 -13.73
CA GLY A 54 -14.89 -3.99 -13.11
C GLY A 54 -14.90 -5.26 -12.25
N GLY A 55 -13.73 -5.83 -11.94
CA GLY A 55 -13.60 -6.99 -11.05
C GLY A 55 -14.05 -6.73 -9.61
N THR A 56 -14.03 -7.78 -8.78
CA THR A 56 -14.44 -7.70 -7.38
C THR A 56 -13.58 -6.68 -6.61
N PRO A 57 -14.19 -5.76 -5.84
CA PRO A 57 -13.45 -4.78 -5.05
C PRO A 57 -12.65 -5.47 -3.94
N TYR A 58 -11.68 -4.74 -3.39
CA TYR A 58 -10.87 -5.22 -2.28
C TYR A 58 -11.09 -4.39 -1.02
N ARG A 59 -10.92 -5.06 0.12
CA ARG A 59 -10.62 -4.40 1.38
C ARG A 59 -9.12 -4.37 1.58
N VAL A 60 -8.57 -3.22 1.91
CA VAL A 60 -7.15 -3.09 2.23
C VAL A 60 -6.89 -3.71 3.60
N VAL A 61 -5.94 -4.63 3.66
CA VAL A 61 -5.49 -5.26 4.91
C VAL A 61 -4.33 -4.47 5.49
N LYS A 62 -3.36 -4.12 4.64
CA LYS A 62 -2.15 -3.40 5.06
C LYS A 62 -1.52 -2.67 3.87
N VAL A 63 -0.99 -1.48 4.16
CA VAL A 63 -0.11 -0.73 3.28
C VAL A 63 1.23 -0.54 4.01
N SER A 64 2.32 -0.70 3.28
CA SER A 64 3.67 -0.41 3.77
C SER A 64 4.52 0.16 2.66
N LYS A 65 5.75 0.56 2.98
CA LYS A 65 6.74 0.95 1.96
C LYS A 65 7.18 -0.19 1.03
N TRP A 66 6.89 -1.44 1.38
CA TRP A 66 7.32 -2.63 0.62
C TRP A 66 6.20 -3.24 -0.21
N GLY A 67 4.95 -2.94 0.10
CA GLY A 67 3.83 -3.67 -0.48
C GLY A 67 2.48 -3.29 0.09
N VAL A 68 1.46 -3.75 -0.63
CA VAL A 68 0.05 -3.62 -0.29
C VAL A 68 -0.57 -5.02 -0.25
N TRP A 69 -1.38 -5.29 0.77
CA TRP A 69 -2.15 -6.52 0.92
C TRP A 69 -3.63 -6.20 0.82
N LEU A 70 -4.31 -6.85 -0.12
CA LEU A 70 -5.69 -6.59 -0.51
C LEU A 70 -6.51 -7.87 -0.35
N LEU A 71 -7.49 -7.87 0.52
CA LEU A 71 -8.45 -8.97 0.64
C LEU A 71 -9.54 -8.80 -0.42
N VAL A 72 -9.73 -9.79 -1.29
CA VAL A 72 -10.83 -9.77 -2.27
C VAL A 72 -12.16 -9.84 -1.53
N ASN A 73 -13.06 -8.90 -1.79
CA ASN A 73 -14.33 -8.80 -1.05
C ASN A 73 -15.37 -9.80 -1.60
N GLN A 74 -15.28 -11.04 -1.16
CA GLN A 74 -16.21 -12.13 -1.50
C GLN A 74 -16.94 -12.64 -0.24
N PRO A 75 -17.89 -11.88 0.32
CA PRO A 75 -18.51 -12.22 1.61
C PRO A 75 -19.26 -13.57 1.61
N ASN A 76 -19.68 -14.05 0.43
CA ASN A 76 -20.35 -15.34 0.28
C ASN A 76 -19.38 -16.51 0.08
N ASN A 77 -18.08 -16.26 -0.07
CA ASN A 77 -17.06 -17.30 -0.19
C ASN A 77 -16.47 -17.62 1.19
N VAL A 78 -17.05 -18.61 1.84
CA VAL A 78 -16.64 -19.04 3.20
C VAL A 78 -15.56 -20.13 3.18
N VAL A 79 -15.21 -20.65 2.01
CA VAL A 79 -14.29 -21.80 1.88
C VAL A 79 -12.85 -21.33 1.65
N VAL A 80 -12.67 -20.22 0.94
CA VAL A 80 -11.35 -19.68 0.60
C VAL A 80 -11.36 -18.16 0.72
N ALA A 81 -10.43 -17.61 1.49
CA ALA A 81 -10.09 -16.21 1.43
C ALA A 81 -9.00 -15.99 0.37
N THR A 82 -9.18 -14.98 -0.48
CA THR A 82 -8.17 -14.61 -1.49
C THR A 82 -7.56 -13.28 -1.10
N VAL A 83 -6.24 -13.24 -0.95
CA VAL A 83 -5.46 -12.02 -0.67
C VAL A 83 -4.55 -11.75 -1.85
N GLN A 84 -4.64 -10.57 -2.45
CA GLN A 84 -3.68 -10.11 -3.44
C GLN A 84 -2.59 -9.30 -2.75
N MET A 85 -1.35 -9.68 -2.99
CA MET A 85 -0.18 -8.96 -2.55
C MET A 85 0.46 -8.29 -3.75
N ILE A 86 0.62 -6.97 -3.66
CA ILE A 86 1.35 -6.15 -4.62
C ILE A 86 2.62 -5.69 -3.92
N GLU A 87 3.77 -6.17 -4.38
CA GLU A 87 5.05 -5.61 -3.98
C GLU A 87 5.13 -4.21 -4.57
N ARG A 88 5.34 -3.22 -3.71
CA ARG A 88 5.75 -1.91 -4.18
C ARG A 88 7.19 -2.11 -4.56
N SER A 89 7.52 -1.98 -5.85
CA SER A 89 8.93 -1.87 -6.20
C SER A 89 9.50 -0.77 -5.31
N SER A 90 10.73 -0.96 -4.83
CA SER A 90 11.43 0.01 -4.00
C SER A 90 11.71 1.27 -4.83
N ALA A 91 10.67 2.00 -5.22
CA ALA A 91 10.67 3.22 -6.02
C ALA A 91 11.40 4.38 -5.31
N PHE A 92 12.05 4.10 -4.18
CA PHE A 92 13.13 4.90 -3.63
C PHE A 92 14.40 4.84 -4.51
N ASP A 93 14.75 3.69 -5.10
CA ASP A 93 16.03 3.48 -5.79
C ASP A 93 15.90 3.17 -7.30
N ASP A 94 14.81 2.51 -7.75
CA ASP A 94 14.59 2.18 -9.16
C ASP A 94 13.09 2.22 -9.54
N PRO A 95 12.57 3.36 -10.01
CA PRO A 95 11.17 3.52 -10.40
C PRO A 95 10.79 2.78 -11.69
N GLY A 96 11.77 2.25 -12.45
CA GLY A 96 11.52 1.49 -13.68
C GLY A 96 11.24 0.01 -13.43
N ARG A 97 11.69 -0.53 -12.29
CA ARG A 97 11.53 -1.94 -11.94
C ARG A 97 10.09 -2.25 -11.51
N PRO A 98 9.39 -3.22 -12.13
CA PRO A 98 8.10 -3.69 -11.60
C PRO A 98 8.29 -4.40 -10.26
N GLY A 99 7.30 -4.26 -9.38
CA GLY A 99 7.09 -5.16 -8.26
C GLY A 99 6.33 -6.41 -8.69
N LYS A 100 6.35 -7.45 -7.85
CA LYS A 100 5.54 -8.65 -8.02
C LYS A 100 4.07 -8.41 -7.67
N TRP A 101 3.21 -9.13 -8.36
CA TRP A 101 1.82 -9.35 -7.96
C TRP A 101 1.55 -10.83 -7.78
N VAL A 102 1.08 -11.17 -6.59
CA VAL A 102 0.84 -12.55 -6.14
C VAL A 102 -0.58 -12.65 -5.60
N ASP A 103 -1.31 -13.67 -6.04
CA ASP A 103 -2.59 -14.03 -5.46
C ASP A 103 -2.38 -15.16 -4.46
N VAL A 104 -2.87 -15.01 -3.23
CA VAL A 104 -2.72 -15.99 -2.16
C VAL A 104 -4.09 -16.50 -1.75
N PHE A 105 -4.29 -17.81 -1.88
CA PHE A 105 -5.51 -18.50 -1.47
C PHE A 105 -5.29 -19.13 -0.09
N ILE A 106 -6.18 -18.82 0.85
CA ILE A 106 -6.17 -19.33 2.21
C ILE A 106 -7.47 -20.12 2.39
N ALA A 107 -7.36 -21.45 2.38
CA ALA A 107 -8.50 -22.33 2.54
C ALA A 107 -8.87 -22.49 4.02
N ILE A 108 -10.15 -22.76 4.28
CA ILE A 108 -10.67 -23.05 5.64
C ILE A 108 -9.99 -24.26 6.29
N THR A 109 -9.39 -25.15 5.49
CA THR A 109 -8.61 -26.30 5.94
C THR A 109 -7.22 -25.93 6.47
N GLY A 110 -6.82 -24.66 6.36
CA GLY A 110 -5.49 -24.17 6.74
C GLY A 110 -4.45 -24.18 5.63
N SER A 111 -4.79 -24.73 4.45
CA SER A 111 -3.91 -24.72 3.28
C SER A 111 -3.72 -23.30 2.74
N VAL A 112 -2.47 -22.93 2.45
CA VAL A 112 -2.11 -21.63 1.85
C VAL A 112 -1.39 -21.90 0.53
N SER A 113 -1.90 -21.33 -0.56
CA SER A 113 -1.34 -21.52 -1.91
C SER A 113 -1.16 -20.18 -2.61
N PRO A 114 0.07 -19.78 -2.98
CA PRO A 114 0.29 -18.64 -3.84
C PRO A 114 0.12 -19.03 -5.31
N ILE A 115 -0.36 -18.09 -6.12
CA ILE A 115 -0.19 -18.06 -7.56
C ILE A 115 0.66 -16.84 -7.86
N GLU A 116 1.81 -17.08 -8.49
CA GLU A 116 2.79 -16.06 -8.85
C GLU A 116 2.82 -15.85 -10.38
N GLY A 117 3.39 -14.74 -10.84
CA GLY A 117 3.55 -14.42 -12.26
C GLY A 117 2.98 -13.07 -12.67
N GLY A 118 2.29 -12.38 -11.75
CA GLY A 118 1.89 -10.99 -11.93
C GLY A 118 3.04 -10.02 -11.70
N VAL A 119 2.98 -8.88 -12.38
CA VAL A 119 3.87 -7.72 -12.20
C VAL A 119 3.03 -6.46 -12.04
N CYS A 120 3.47 -5.53 -11.21
CA CYS A 120 2.83 -4.22 -11.05
C CYS A 120 3.84 -3.08 -11.04
N TRP A 121 3.44 -1.94 -11.59
CA TRP A 121 4.16 -0.67 -11.54
C TRP A 121 3.32 0.34 -10.77
N GLU A 122 3.92 0.95 -9.75
CA GLU A 122 3.29 2.06 -9.05
C GLU A 122 3.33 3.31 -9.94
N ARG A 123 2.16 3.93 -10.20
CA ARG A 123 1.98 5.07 -11.11
C ARG A 123 1.61 6.38 -10.38
N GLY A 124 1.31 6.31 -9.08
CA GLY A 124 0.95 7.47 -8.26
C GLY A 124 0.77 7.08 -6.79
N GLY A 125 0.96 8.05 -5.88
CA GLY A 125 1.02 7.85 -4.43
C GLY A 125 2.14 8.67 -3.78
N ARG A 126 1.92 9.97 -3.57
CA ARG A 126 2.82 10.84 -2.81
C ARG A 126 2.03 11.79 -1.93
#